data_AF-A0A2D8XBJ5-F1
#
_entry.id   AF-A0A2D8XBJ5-F1
#
_cell.length_a   1.000
_cell.length_b   1.000
_cell.length_c   1.000
_cell.angle_alpha   90.00
_cell.angle_beta   90.00
_cell.angle_gamma   90.00
#
_symmetry.space_group_name_H-M   'P 1'
#
loop_
_entity.id
_entity.type
_entity.pdbx_description
1 polymer ?
#
loop_
_entity_poly.entity_id
_entity_poly.type
_entity_poly.pdbx_seq_one_letter_code
_entity_poly.pdbx_strand_id
1 'polypeptide(L)'
;MTTKTYTDYVQKAFELCEDGSFPTKAAAKDARQYLSRAYDMLTKGLDYAALEANGLSFWDVPNDLHRIRSKHTPILRVAIGPERADRVRFLADQLDKIKAMPVIKPTLKPKVAAQPTGNQATHLGTCQICGAVHKVGKRSGRIAKHGYRVGRSAYSLGRFHGECEGSHYPPLERNCDLLQRHIRQLERQLETLAESDDPIYTTWDGKEYRRSSMIANTERAIKEQSKRLEGWHMTDLMPII
;
A
#
# COMPACT_ATOMS: atom_id res chain seq x y z
N MET A 1 -2.13 24.65 17.33
CA MET A 1 -3.22 23.68 17.07
C MET A 1 -4.42 24.13 17.89
N THR A 2 -5.55 24.46 17.28
CA THR A 2 -6.77 24.85 18.01
C THR A 2 -7.36 23.63 18.72
N THR A 3 -7.61 23.75 20.02
CA THR A 3 -8.22 22.69 20.83
C THR A 3 -9.67 22.50 20.39
N LYS A 4 -10.01 21.30 19.94
CA LYS A 4 -11.39 20.98 19.51
C LYS A 4 -12.35 21.02 20.70
N THR A 5 -13.52 21.60 20.47
CA THR A 5 -14.60 21.73 21.44
C THR A 5 -15.66 20.64 21.28
N TYR A 6 -16.58 20.53 22.25
CA TYR A 6 -17.78 19.69 22.14
C TYR A 6 -18.57 20.01 20.85
N THR A 7 -18.77 21.31 20.58
CA THR A 7 -19.55 21.79 19.43
C THR A 7 -18.89 21.38 18.11
N ASP A 8 -17.56 21.41 18.02
CA ASP A 8 -16.83 21.00 16.81
C ASP A 8 -17.09 19.54 16.45
N TYR A 9 -17.18 18.66 17.46
CA TYR A 9 -17.46 17.24 17.23
C TYR A 9 -18.91 17.00 16.84
N VAL A 10 -19.85 17.70 17.46
CA VAL A 10 -21.26 17.63 17.08
C VAL A 10 -21.45 18.11 15.64
N GLN A 11 -20.88 19.25 15.27
CA GLN A 11 -20.96 19.81 13.93
C GLN A 11 -20.39 18.83 12.88
N LYS A 12 -19.21 18.26 13.14
CA LYS A 12 -18.60 17.27 12.23
C LYS A 12 -19.41 16.01 12.05
N ALA A 13 -20.17 15.59 13.06
CA ALA A 13 -21.06 14.45 12.91
C ALA A 13 -22.17 14.73 11.89
N PHE A 14 -22.71 15.95 11.87
CA PHE A 14 -23.77 16.36 10.96
C PHE A 14 -23.28 16.77 9.57
N GLU A 15 -22.06 17.33 9.44
CA GLU A 15 -21.44 17.63 8.15
C GLU A 15 -21.24 16.38 7.26
N LEU A 16 -21.19 15.18 7.87
CA LEU A 16 -21.09 13.92 7.16
C LEU A 16 -22.44 13.40 6.63
N CYS A 17 -23.54 14.04 7.01
CA CYS A 17 -24.89 13.71 6.58
C CYS A 17 -25.31 14.64 5.45
N GLU A 18 -25.71 14.07 4.31
CA GLU A 18 -26.18 14.78 3.13
C GLU A 18 -27.67 14.45 2.94
N ASP A 19 -28.54 15.46 3.04
CA ASP A 19 -29.99 15.35 2.84
C ASP A 19 -30.67 14.21 3.63
N GLY A 20 -30.23 14.00 4.87
CA GLY A 20 -30.79 12.94 5.75
C GLY A 20 -30.28 11.53 5.45
N SER A 21 -29.22 11.40 4.65
CA SER A 21 -28.58 10.13 4.31
C SER A 21 -27.06 10.21 4.44
N PHE A 22 -26.40 9.05 4.46
CA PHE A 22 -24.94 8.97 4.41
C PHE A 22 -24.44 8.49 3.05
N PRO A 23 -23.44 9.14 2.43
CA PRO A 23 -22.91 8.73 1.13
C PRO A 23 -22.19 7.37 1.18
N THR A 24 -21.65 7.00 2.36
CA THR A 24 -20.94 5.75 2.57
C THR A 24 -21.14 5.19 3.99
N LYS A 25 -20.91 3.87 4.16
CA LYS A 25 -20.87 3.24 5.49
C LYS A 25 -19.75 3.82 6.38
N ALA A 26 -18.67 4.31 5.76
CA ALA A 26 -17.57 4.96 6.48
C ALA A 26 -18.02 6.30 7.06
N ALA A 27 -18.68 7.15 6.27
CA ALA A 27 -19.25 8.42 6.75
C ALA A 27 -20.23 8.20 7.92
N ALA A 28 -21.13 7.21 7.81
CA ALA A 28 -22.04 6.85 8.90
C ALA A 28 -21.31 6.33 10.16
N LYS A 29 -20.16 5.66 10.01
CA LYS A 29 -19.32 5.23 11.13
C LYS A 29 -18.62 6.41 11.78
N ASP A 30 -18.04 7.30 10.99
CA ASP A 30 -17.30 8.46 11.47
C ASP A 30 -18.21 9.47 12.18
N ALA A 31 -19.43 9.67 11.70
CA ALA A 31 -20.44 10.51 12.36
C ALA A 31 -20.75 10.00 13.77
N ARG A 32 -20.93 8.69 13.94
CA ARG A 32 -21.13 8.06 15.26
C ARG A 32 -19.91 8.22 16.16
N GLN A 33 -18.70 8.08 15.62
CA GLN A 33 -17.47 8.29 16.39
C GLN A 33 -17.31 9.75 16.85
N TYR A 34 -17.72 10.72 16.04
CA TYR A 34 -17.70 12.12 16.45
C TYR A 34 -18.67 12.40 17.61
N LEU A 35 -19.87 11.82 17.60
CA LEU A 35 -20.78 11.92 18.75
C LEU A 35 -20.20 11.25 20.00
N SER A 36 -19.56 10.09 19.88
CA SER A 36 -18.85 9.46 21.02
C SER A 36 -17.73 10.35 21.57
N ARG A 37 -16.96 11.03 20.72
CA ARG A 37 -15.92 11.96 21.19
C ARG A 37 -16.51 13.19 21.88
N ALA A 38 -17.67 13.69 21.41
CA ALA A 38 -18.40 14.76 22.08
C ALA A 38 -18.87 14.30 23.48
N TYR A 39 -19.30 13.05 23.61
CA TYR A 39 -19.63 12.43 24.90
C TYR A 39 -18.43 12.40 25.84
N ASP A 40 -17.29 11.89 25.37
CA ASP A 40 -16.05 11.83 26.17
C ASP A 40 -15.61 13.21 26.69
N MET A 41 -15.89 14.28 25.93
CA MET A 41 -15.60 15.64 26.40
C MET A 41 -16.51 16.09 27.54
N LEU A 42 -17.79 15.70 27.52
CA LEU A 42 -18.74 16.08 28.55
C LEU A 42 -18.51 15.31 29.86
N THR A 43 -18.04 14.07 29.77
CA THR A 43 -17.76 13.19 30.90
C THR A 43 -16.33 13.29 31.42
N LYS A 44 -15.47 14.11 30.80
CA LYS A 44 -14.17 14.45 31.37
C LYS A 44 -14.34 15.22 32.68
N GLY A 45 -13.66 14.73 33.71
CA GLY A 45 -13.69 15.33 35.05
C GLY A 45 -14.99 15.04 35.78
N LEU A 46 -15.38 13.75 35.85
CA LEU A 46 -16.49 13.30 36.71
C LEU A 46 -16.24 13.74 38.15
N ASP A 47 -17.30 14.20 38.82
CA ASP A 47 -17.27 14.51 40.23
C ASP A 47 -17.48 13.23 41.05
N TYR A 48 -16.37 12.58 41.40
CA TYR A 48 -16.38 11.36 42.20
C TYR A 48 -16.94 11.56 43.60
N ALA A 49 -16.68 12.72 44.22
CA ALA A 49 -17.17 13.03 45.56
C ALA A 49 -18.70 13.19 45.55
N ALA A 50 -19.25 13.85 44.53
CA ALA A 50 -20.70 13.97 44.36
C ALA A 50 -21.37 12.61 44.12
N LEU A 51 -20.73 11.71 43.34
CA LEU A 51 -21.23 10.36 43.13
C LEU A 51 -21.29 9.57 44.45
N GLU A 52 -20.19 9.52 45.21
CA GLU A 52 -20.11 8.79 46.48
C GLU A 52 -21.11 9.34 47.51
N ALA A 53 -21.26 10.67 47.60
CA ALA A 53 -22.24 11.30 48.48
C ALA A 53 -23.70 10.93 48.15
N ASN A 54 -23.97 10.48 46.93
CA ASN A 54 -25.28 9.99 46.48
C ASN A 54 -25.39 8.46 46.46
N GLY A 55 -24.42 7.74 47.05
CA GLY A 55 -24.39 6.27 47.06
C GLY A 55 -24.14 5.65 45.70
N LEU A 56 -23.56 6.41 44.76
CA LEU A 56 -23.23 5.97 43.42
C LEU A 56 -21.73 5.72 43.31
N SER A 57 -21.36 4.77 42.47
CA SER A 57 -19.98 4.47 42.12
C SER A 57 -19.62 5.01 40.74
N PHE A 58 -18.32 5.11 40.45
CA PHE A 58 -17.83 5.41 39.11
C PHE A 58 -18.41 4.46 38.05
N TRP A 59 -18.64 3.19 38.39
CA TRP A 59 -19.14 2.17 37.45
C TRP A 59 -20.60 2.37 37.06
N ASP A 60 -21.35 3.20 37.79
CA ASP A 60 -22.73 3.55 37.49
C ASP A 60 -22.85 4.57 36.35
N VAL A 61 -21.78 5.32 36.06
CA VAL A 61 -21.72 6.24 34.92
C VAL A 61 -21.38 5.45 33.65
N PRO A 62 -22.23 5.46 32.61
CA PRO A 62 -21.95 4.70 31.40
C PRO A 62 -20.66 5.16 30.70
N ASN A 63 -19.77 4.24 30.33
CA ASN A 63 -18.51 4.62 29.66
C ASN A 63 -18.68 4.99 28.18
N ASP A 64 -19.85 4.73 27.58
CA ASP A 64 -20.11 4.96 26.16
C ASP A 64 -21.47 5.59 25.90
N LEU A 65 -21.52 6.49 24.92
CA LEU A 65 -22.76 7.14 24.48
C LEU A 65 -23.87 6.14 24.09
N HIS A 66 -23.52 5.04 23.42
CA HIS A 66 -24.53 4.06 22.96
C HIS A 66 -25.22 3.29 24.11
N ARG A 67 -24.68 3.36 25.33
CA ARG A 67 -25.24 2.76 26.55
C ARG A 67 -26.17 3.71 27.30
N ILE A 68 -26.22 4.98 26.92
CA ILE A 68 -27.09 5.98 27.56
C ILE A 68 -28.56 5.60 27.34
N ARG A 69 -29.34 5.69 28.41
CA ARG A 69 -30.77 5.35 28.50
C ARG A 69 -31.41 6.38 29.43
N SER A 70 -32.74 6.47 29.45
CA SER A 70 -33.48 7.41 30.31
C SER A 70 -33.08 7.32 31.78
N LYS A 71 -32.87 6.10 32.29
CA LYS A 71 -32.44 5.83 33.67
C LYS A 71 -31.08 6.40 34.07
N HIS A 72 -30.21 6.73 33.12
CA HIS A 72 -28.88 7.27 33.41
C HIS A 72 -28.90 8.79 33.62
N THR A 73 -30.02 9.46 33.32
CA THR A 73 -30.13 10.93 33.45
C THR A 73 -29.89 11.42 34.87
N PRO A 74 -30.50 10.83 35.93
CA PRO A 74 -30.24 11.25 37.31
C PRO A 74 -28.78 11.08 37.71
N ILE A 75 -28.14 9.96 37.32
CA ILE A 75 -26.73 9.66 37.59
C ILE A 75 -25.82 10.72 36.94
N LEU A 76 -26.07 11.05 35.67
CA LEU A 76 -25.29 12.07 34.96
C LEU A 76 -25.48 13.47 35.56
N ARG A 77 -26.68 13.82 36.04
CA ARG A 77 -26.90 15.10 36.70
C ARG A 77 -26.06 15.27 37.96
N VAL A 78 -25.86 14.18 38.70
CA VAL A 78 -24.93 14.15 39.85
C VAL A 78 -23.48 14.21 39.37
N ALA A 79 -23.10 13.39 38.40
CA ALA A 79 -21.70 13.20 38.01
C ALA A 79 -21.07 14.40 37.27
N ILE A 80 -21.85 15.10 36.45
CA ILE A 80 -21.35 16.14 35.52
C ILE A 80 -22.21 17.42 35.53
N GLY A 81 -23.19 17.51 36.43
CA GLY A 81 -24.11 18.64 36.52
C GLY A 81 -25.26 18.59 35.50
N PRO A 82 -26.33 19.37 35.72
CA PRO A 82 -27.55 19.31 34.92
C PRO A 82 -27.35 19.70 33.47
N GLU A 83 -26.61 20.76 33.20
CA GLU A 83 -26.40 21.27 31.84
C GLU A 83 -25.68 20.26 30.95
N ARG A 84 -24.60 19.63 31.46
CA ARG A 84 -23.86 18.62 30.69
C ARG A 84 -24.65 17.34 30.54
N ALA A 85 -25.42 16.94 31.55
CA ALA A 85 -26.31 15.79 31.47
C ALA A 85 -27.38 15.96 30.37
N ASP A 86 -27.97 17.15 30.24
CA ASP A 86 -28.93 17.45 29.19
C ASP A 86 -28.27 17.41 27.79
N ARG A 87 -27.01 17.86 27.65
CA ARG A 87 -26.22 17.70 26.42
C ARG A 87 -25.92 16.23 26.09
N VAL A 88 -25.59 15.41 27.08
CA VAL A 88 -25.42 13.95 26.88
C VAL A 88 -26.72 13.31 26.39
N ARG A 89 -27.86 13.74 26.94
CA ARG A 89 -29.17 13.25 26.50
C ARG A 89 -29.43 13.62 25.04
N PHE A 90 -29.17 14.87 24.67
CA PHE A 90 -29.22 15.32 23.28
C PHE A 90 -28.33 14.45 22.38
N LEU A 91 -27.07 14.18 22.75
CA LEU A 91 -26.19 13.32 21.96
C LEU A 91 -26.75 11.91 21.76
N ALA A 92 -27.37 11.33 22.79
CA ALA A 92 -27.97 10.00 22.70
C ALA A 92 -29.14 9.99 21.68
N ASP A 93 -29.99 11.02 21.72
CA ASP A 93 -31.10 11.16 20.77
C ASP A 93 -30.59 11.37 19.33
N GLN A 94 -29.50 12.13 19.14
CA GLN A 94 -28.88 12.30 17.83
C GLN A 94 -28.21 11.02 17.32
N LEU A 95 -27.61 10.23 18.21
CA LEU A 95 -27.02 8.95 17.85
C LEU A 95 -28.08 7.98 17.31
N ASP A 96 -29.26 7.95 17.92
CA ASP A 96 -30.36 7.11 17.46
C ASP A 96 -30.91 7.58 16.11
N LYS A 97 -31.01 8.90 15.88
CA LYS A 97 -31.33 9.46 14.55
C LYS A 97 -30.31 9.05 13.49
N ILE A 98 -29.02 9.20 13.77
CA ILE A 98 -27.93 8.82 12.84
C ILE A 98 -27.96 7.33 12.53
N LYS A 99 -28.27 6.47 13.50
CA LYS A 99 -28.40 5.02 13.27
C LYS A 99 -29.59 4.67 12.36
N ALA A 100 -30.65 5.47 12.38
CA ALA A 100 -31.83 5.27 11.57
C ALA A 100 -31.68 5.79 10.12
N MET A 101 -30.69 6.65 9.85
CA MET A 101 -30.46 7.21 8.51
C MET A 101 -29.95 6.15 7.51
N PRO A 102 -30.46 6.13 6.27
CA PRO A 102 -30.00 5.20 5.25
C PRO A 102 -28.62 5.58 4.69
N VAL A 103 -27.87 4.57 4.24
CA VAL A 103 -26.63 4.77 3.48
C VAL A 103 -26.96 4.69 1.99
N ILE A 104 -27.03 5.84 1.33
CA ILE A 104 -27.33 5.95 -0.10
C ILE A 104 -26.05 6.31 -0.82
N LYS A 105 -25.55 5.41 -1.67
CA LYS A 105 -24.38 5.72 -2.50
C LYS A 105 -24.78 6.80 -3.51
N PRO A 106 -24.02 7.90 -3.61
CA PRO A 106 -24.22 8.86 -4.69
C PRO A 106 -24.18 8.13 -6.03
N THR A 107 -25.12 8.46 -6.93
CA THR A 107 -25.09 7.96 -8.30
C THR A 107 -23.74 8.34 -8.91
N LEU A 108 -22.93 7.32 -9.20
CA LEU A 108 -21.64 7.51 -9.84
C LEU A 108 -21.87 8.27 -11.14
N LYS A 109 -21.26 9.45 -11.28
CA LYS A 109 -21.12 10.11 -12.59
C LYS A 109 -20.58 9.05 -13.57
N PRO A 110 -21.11 8.97 -14.80
CA PRO A 110 -20.67 7.96 -15.76
C PRO A 110 -19.15 8.03 -15.86
N LYS A 111 -18.48 6.89 -15.59
CA LYS A 111 -17.03 6.76 -15.75
C LYS A 111 -16.74 7.06 -17.21
N VAL A 112 -16.18 8.23 -17.49
CA VAL A 112 -15.58 8.53 -18.79
C VAL A 112 -14.57 7.41 -19.04
N ALA A 113 -14.72 6.71 -20.16
CA ALA A 113 -13.82 5.62 -20.52
C ALA A 113 -12.38 6.11 -20.39
N ALA A 114 -11.58 5.42 -19.57
CA ALA A 114 -10.21 5.84 -19.32
C ALA A 114 -9.46 5.83 -20.65
N GLN A 115 -9.07 7.01 -21.12
CA GLN A 115 -8.27 7.11 -22.34
C GLN A 115 -6.96 6.35 -22.11
N PRO A 116 -6.55 5.47 -23.03
CA PRO A 116 -5.34 4.70 -22.88
C PRO A 116 -4.14 5.65 -22.72
N THR A 117 -3.49 5.60 -21.56
CA THR A 117 -2.33 6.43 -21.30
C THR A 117 -1.14 5.91 -22.12
N GLY A 118 -0.23 6.78 -22.54
CA GLY A 118 0.94 6.41 -23.36
C GLY A 118 1.88 5.37 -22.72
N ASN A 119 1.67 5.02 -21.44
CA ASN A 119 2.43 4.02 -20.69
C ASN A 119 1.83 2.61 -20.78
N GLN A 120 0.74 2.42 -21.53
CA GLN A 120 0.21 1.08 -21.76
C GLN A 120 1.20 0.24 -22.58
N ALA A 121 1.35 -1.00 -22.17
CA ALA A 121 2.09 -1.98 -22.94
C ALA A 121 1.18 -2.51 -24.05
N THR A 122 1.67 -2.47 -25.29
CA THR A 122 0.95 -3.00 -26.46
C THR A 122 1.60 -4.27 -26.98
N HIS A 123 2.85 -4.53 -26.60
CA HIS A 123 3.64 -5.65 -27.09
C HIS A 123 4.42 -6.31 -25.94
N LEU A 124 4.85 -7.54 -26.21
CA LEU A 124 5.82 -8.30 -25.45
C LEU A 124 7.13 -8.37 -26.23
N GLY A 125 8.24 -8.40 -25.51
CA GLY A 125 9.57 -8.57 -26.08
C GLY A 125 10.53 -9.22 -25.11
N THR A 126 11.57 -9.85 -25.65
CA THR A 126 12.54 -10.65 -24.90
C THR A 126 13.66 -9.78 -24.33
N CYS A 127 13.93 -9.88 -23.03
CA CYS A 127 15.06 -9.19 -22.42
C CYS A 127 16.39 -9.71 -22.97
N GLN A 128 17.25 -8.79 -23.41
CA GLN A 128 18.56 -9.11 -23.94
C GLN A 128 19.44 -9.85 -22.90
N ILE A 129 19.35 -9.54 -21.61
CA ILE A 129 20.20 -10.15 -20.57
C ILE A 129 19.60 -11.44 -20.00
N CYS A 130 18.39 -11.39 -19.44
CA CYS A 130 17.82 -12.55 -18.72
C CYS A 130 17.06 -13.53 -19.62
N GLY A 131 16.77 -13.16 -20.88
CA GLY A 131 16.03 -14.00 -21.82
C GLY A 131 14.54 -14.15 -21.54
N ALA A 132 14.01 -13.55 -20.48
CA ALA A 132 12.59 -13.59 -20.18
C ALA A 132 11.78 -12.58 -21.02
N VAL A 133 10.51 -12.92 -21.27
CA VAL A 133 9.57 -12.08 -22.01
C VAL A 133 8.92 -11.05 -21.07
N HIS A 134 8.94 -9.78 -21.48
CA HIS A 134 8.41 -8.67 -20.69
C HIS A 134 7.56 -7.72 -21.53
N LYS A 135 6.72 -6.95 -20.84
CA LYS A 135 5.92 -5.87 -21.43
C LYS A 135 6.83 -4.78 -22.01
N VAL A 136 6.51 -4.32 -23.21
CA VAL A 136 7.18 -3.22 -23.90
C VAL A 136 6.27 -1.99 -23.91
N GLY A 137 6.79 -0.87 -23.40
CA GLY A 137 6.02 0.37 -23.34
C GLY A 137 5.74 0.94 -24.73
N LYS A 138 4.49 1.28 -25.04
CA LYS A 138 4.10 1.80 -26.37
C LYS A 138 4.90 3.04 -26.76
N ARG A 139 5.11 3.97 -25.84
CA ARG A 139 5.83 5.23 -26.09
C ARG A 139 7.35 5.04 -26.17
N SER A 140 7.91 4.20 -25.30
CA SER A 140 9.36 4.09 -25.15
C SER A 140 9.98 3.03 -26.05
N GLY A 141 9.20 2.04 -26.51
CA GLY A 141 9.73 0.86 -27.21
C GLY A 141 10.67 0.01 -26.36
N ARG A 142 10.69 0.21 -25.04
CA ARG A 142 11.63 -0.40 -24.09
C ARG A 142 10.93 -1.39 -23.17
N ILE A 143 11.68 -2.40 -22.75
CA ILE A 143 11.24 -3.41 -21.80
C ILE A 143 10.94 -2.74 -20.44
N ALA A 144 9.83 -3.14 -19.84
CA ALA A 144 9.43 -2.74 -18.51
C ALA A 144 10.47 -3.15 -17.46
N LYS A 145 10.51 -2.39 -16.36
CA LYS A 145 11.36 -2.70 -15.21
C LYS A 145 11.10 -4.12 -14.73
N HIS A 146 12.17 -4.91 -14.65
CA HIS A 146 12.14 -6.28 -14.14
C HIS A 146 13.48 -6.59 -13.47
N GLY A 147 13.58 -7.76 -12.83
CA GLY A 147 14.72 -8.06 -11.98
C GLY A 147 14.50 -9.32 -11.18
N TYR A 148 15.35 -9.52 -10.20
CA TYR A 148 15.41 -10.76 -9.46
C TYR A 148 14.42 -10.69 -8.29
N ARG A 149 13.61 -11.74 -8.14
CA ARG A 149 12.85 -11.95 -6.91
C ARG A 149 13.67 -12.85 -6.02
N VAL A 150 13.95 -12.41 -4.79
CA VAL A 150 14.52 -13.32 -3.79
C VAL A 150 13.46 -14.38 -3.49
N GLY A 151 13.87 -15.66 -3.48
CA GLY A 151 12.98 -16.74 -3.04
C GLY A 151 12.37 -16.42 -1.67
N ARG A 152 11.14 -16.87 -1.43
CA ARG A 152 10.52 -16.71 -0.11
C ARG A 152 11.39 -17.43 0.93
N SER A 153 11.79 -16.72 1.97
CA SER A 153 12.42 -17.29 3.15
C SER A 153 11.62 -16.89 4.39
N ALA A 154 11.93 -17.48 5.55
CA ALA A 154 11.32 -17.11 6.83
C ALA A 154 11.40 -15.60 7.14
N TYR A 155 12.30 -14.87 6.48
CA TYR A 155 12.54 -13.44 6.68
C TYR A 155 12.37 -12.58 5.40
N SER A 156 12.01 -13.17 4.26
CA SER A 156 11.82 -12.46 2.98
C SER A 156 10.48 -12.81 2.33
N LEU A 157 9.62 -11.82 2.19
CA LEU A 157 8.29 -11.92 1.58
C LEU A 157 8.31 -11.96 0.04
N GLY A 158 9.42 -12.38 -0.58
CA GLY A 158 9.56 -12.40 -2.03
C GLY A 158 9.65 -11.00 -2.65
N ARG A 159 10.31 -10.06 -1.96
CA ARG A 159 10.50 -8.68 -2.42
C ARG A 159 11.38 -8.63 -3.68
N PHE A 160 11.11 -7.66 -4.55
CA PHE A 160 11.95 -7.34 -5.69
C PHE A 160 13.32 -6.87 -5.19
N HIS A 161 14.39 -7.57 -5.57
CA HIS A 161 15.74 -7.24 -5.14
C HIS A 161 16.67 -7.18 -6.35
N GLY A 162 17.14 -5.97 -6.67
CA GLY A 162 17.95 -5.72 -7.84
C GLY A 162 17.13 -5.63 -9.13
N GLU A 163 17.59 -4.79 -10.03
CA GLU A 163 17.04 -4.61 -11.36
C GLU A 163 17.92 -5.36 -12.37
N CYS A 164 17.31 -6.08 -13.32
CA CYS A 164 18.08 -6.70 -14.39
C CYS A 164 18.68 -5.60 -15.27
N GLU A 165 19.95 -5.71 -15.67
CA GLU A 165 20.63 -4.74 -16.52
C GLU A 165 19.91 -4.53 -17.87
N GLY A 166 19.17 -5.53 -18.35
CA GLY A 166 18.33 -5.42 -19.55
C GLY A 166 17.01 -4.65 -19.35
N SER A 167 16.70 -4.21 -18.14
CA SER A 167 15.56 -3.32 -17.89
C SER A 167 15.76 -2.00 -18.61
N HIS A 168 14.67 -1.45 -19.15
CA HIS A 168 14.69 -0.17 -19.89
C HIS A 168 15.50 -0.17 -21.20
N TYR A 169 16.03 -1.31 -21.63
CA TYR A 169 16.62 -1.45 -22.97
C TYR A 169 15.59 -1.91 -24.00
N PRO A 170 15.87 -1.73 -25.30
CA PRO A 170 15.05 -2.31 -26.34
C PRO A 170 15.04 -3.84 -26.23
N PRO A 171 13.92 -4.48 -26.59
CA PRO A 171 13.81 -5.94 -26.62
C PRO A 171 14.75 -6.56 -27.67
N LEU A 172 15.15 -7.82 -27.46
CA LEU A 172 16.09 -8.55 -28.31
C LEU A 172 15.64 -8.58 -29.77
N GLU A 173 14.34 -8.66 -30.02
CA GLU A 173 13.74 -8.65 -31.36
C GLU A 173 14.06 -7.36 -32.13
N ARG A 174 14.32 -6.23 -31.44
CA ARG A 174 14.60 -4.93 -32.06
C ARG A 174 16.07 -4.56 -32.06
N ASN A 175 16.86 -5.04 -31.10
CA ASN A 175 18.27 -4.69 -30.95
C ASN A 175 18.99 -5.76 -30.11
N CYS A 176 20.26 -6.03 -30.40
CA CYS A 176 21.08 -7.00 -29.65
C CYS A 176 22.38 -6.41 -29.06
N ASP A 177 22.57 -5.09 -29.09
CA ASP A 177 23.82 -4.43 -28.70
C ASP A 177 24.16 -4.66 -27.22
N LEU A 178 23.14 -4.67 -26.36
CA LEU A 178 23.33 -4.91 -24.93
C LEU A 178 23.78 -6.35 -24.69
N LEU A 179 23.17 -7.33 -25.36
CA LEU A 179 23.55 -8.74 -25.26
C LEU A 179 24.99 -8.95 -25.73
N GLN A 180 25.36 -8.38 -26.88
CA GLN A 180 26.73 -8.44 -27.38
C GLN A 180 27.74 -7.80 -26.42
N ARG A 181 27.41 -6.65 -25.83
CA ARG A 181 28.26 -6.00 -24.82
C ARG A 181 28.41 -6.87 -23.57
N HIS A 182 27.33 -7.52 -23.14
CA HIS A 182 27.34 -8.40 -21.98
C HIS A 182 28.22 -9.63 -22.21
N ILE A 183 28.14 -10.26 -23.40
CA ILE A 183 29.02 -11.38 -23.77
C ILE A 183 30.49 -10.94 -23.70
N ARG A 184 30.86 -9.79 -24.27
CA ARG A 184 32.23 -9.24 -24.18
C ARG A 184 32.69 -8.94 -22.75
N GLN A 185 31.77 -8.64 -21.83
CA GLN A 185 32.11 -8.47 -20.41
C GLN A 185 32.38 -9.83 -19.75
N LEU A 186 31.57 -10.85 -20.05
CA LEU A 186 31.76 -12.20 -19.55
C LEU A 186 33.07 -12.82 -20.07
N GLU A 187 33.41 -12.60 -21.34
CA GLU A 187 34.67 -13.06 -21.93
C GLU A 187 35.89 -12.46 -21.21
N ARG A 188 35.88 -11.15 -20.96
CA ARG A 188 36.93 -10.48 -20.17
C ARG A 188 37.00 -10.99 -18.74
N GLN A 189 35.85 -11.23 -18.11
CA GLN A 189 35.82 -11.81 -16.77
C GLN A 189 36.41 -13.22 -16.76
N LEU A 190 36.11 -14.03 -17.79
CA LEU A 190 36.67 -15.37 -17.94
C LEU A 190 38.19 -15.33 -18.11
N GLU A 191 38.70 -14.40 -18.92
CA GLU A 191 40.14 -14.17 -19.10
C GLU A 191 40.82 -13.81 -17.77
N THR A 192 40.29 -12.82 -17.04
CA THR A 192 40.81 -12.45 -15.72
C THR A 192 40.78 -13.61 -14.72
N LEU A 193 39.70 -14.40 -14.72
CA LEU A 193 39.61 -15.59 -13.88
C LEU A 193 40.65 -16.62 -14.32
N ALA A 194 40.87 -16.84 -15.62
CA ALA A 194 41.82 -17.81 -16.15
C ALA A 194 43.28 -17.48 -15.77
N GLU A 195 43.64 -16.20 -15.75
CA GLU A 195 44.99 -15.71 -15.38
C GLU A 195 45.29 -15.78 -13.87
N SER A 196 44.26 -15.79 -13.02
CA SER A 196 44.44 -15.84 -11.57
C SER A 196 44.78 -17.24 -11.08
N ASP A 197 45.80 -17.36 -10.23
CA ASP A 197 46.14 -18.61 -9.52
C ASP A 197 45.35 -18.79 -8.20
N ASP A 198 44.58 -17.79 -7.77
CA ASP A 198 43.85 -17.85 -6.50
C ASP A 198 42.67 -18.85 -6.61
N PRO A 199 42.58 -19.87 -5.74
CA PRO A 199 41.43 -20.77 -5.73
C PRO A 199 40.11 -20.08 -5.38
N ILE A 200 40.15 -18.89 -4.77
CA ILE A 200 39.00 -18.11 -4.34
C ILE A 200 38.92 -16.79 -5.12
N TYR A 201 37.72 -16.50 -5.61
CA TYR A 201 37.38 -15.21 -6.19
C TYR A 201 36.57 -14.41 -5.18
N THR A 202 37.06 -13.22 -4.82
CA THR A 202 36.37 -12.31 -3.89
C THR A 202 35.76 -11.14 -4.64
N THR A 203 34.46 -10.96 -4.50
CA THR A 203 33.74 -9.81 -5.07
C THR A 203 34.03 -8.53 -4.29
N TRP A 204 33.70 -7.37 -4.86
CA TRP A 204 33.87 -6.07 -4.21
C TRP A 204 33.11 -5.92 -2.88
N ASP A 205 32.03 -6.68 -2.67
CA ASP A 205 31.26 -6.73 -1.42
C ASP A 205 31.77 -7.80 -0.43
N GLY A 206 32.93 -8.40 -0.71
CA GLY A 206 33.61 -9.35 0.17
C GLY A 206 33.04 -10.77 0.15
N LYS A 207 32.20 -11.12 -0.84
CA LYS A 207 31.73 -12.50 -0.99
C LYS A 207 32.76 -13.35 -1.71
N GLU A 208 32.97 -14.53 -1.18
CA GLU A 208 33.94 -15.48 -1.71
C GLU A 208 33.24 -16.57 -2.52
N TYR A 209 33.84 -16.88 -3.67
CA TYR A 209 33.38 -17.93 -4.57
C TYR A 209 34.56 -18.82 -4.95
N ARG A 210 34.32 -20.12 -5.12
CA ARG A 210 35.34 -20.99 -5.71
C ARG A 210 35.59 -20.55 -7.15
N ARG A 211 36.86 -20.28 -7.50
CA ARG A 211 37.26 -19.84 -8.83
C ARG A 211 36.78 -20.80 -9.92
N SER A 212 36.94 -22.12 -9.72
CA SER A 212 36.49 -23.14 -10.67
C SER A 212 34.98 -23.08 -10.93
N SER A 213 34.18 -22.84 -9.89
CA SER A 213 32.73 -22.64 -10.04
C SER A 213 32.40 -21.35 -10.81
N MET A 214 33.16 -20.28 -10.59
CA MET A 214 32.98 -19.01 -11.32
C MET A 214 33.32 -19.16 -12.80
N ILE A 215 34.41 -19.84 -13.14
CA ILE A 215 34.79 -20.16 -14.52
C ILE A 215 33.66 -20.95 -15.20
N ALA A 216 33.26 -22.09 -14.62
CA ALA A 216 32.22 -22.94 -15.21
C ALA A 216 30.87 -22.21 -15.39
N ASN A 217 30.48 -21.36 -14.43
CA ASN A 217 29.27 -20.55 -14.54
C ASN A 217 29.39 -19.49 -15.65
N THR A 218 30.56 -18.86 -15.79
CA THR A 218 30.82 -17.82 -16.80
C THR A 218 30.84 -18.43 -18.20
N GLU A 219 31.52 -19.57 -18.39
CA GLU A 219 31.52 -20.32 -19.65
C GLU A 219 30.11 -20.75 -20.07
N ARG A 220 29.33 -21.29 -19.12
CA ARG A 220 27.92 -21.65 -19.39
C ARG A 220 27.12 -20.42 -19.82
N ALA A 221 27.29 -19.29 -19.12
CA ALA A 221 26.59 -18.05 -19.47
C ALA A 221 26.98 -17.55 -20.86
N ILE A 222 28.26 -17.51 -21.21
CA ILE A 222 28.73 -17.13 -22.57
C ILE A 222 28.07 -18.02 -23.61
N LYS A 223 28.11 -19.35 -23.42
CA LYS A 223 27.52 -20.31 -24.36
C LYS A 223 26.02 -20.08 -24.56
N GLU A 224 25.26 -19.95 -23.47
CA GLU A 224 23.81 -19.74 -23.51
C GLU A 224 23.44 -18.41 -24.18
N GLN A 225 24.19 -17.34 -23.88
CA GLN A 225 23.94 -16.02 -24.44
C GLN A 225 24.34 -15.92 -25.91
N SER A 226 25.48 -16.49 -26.30
CA SER A 226 25.92 -16.54 -27.70
C SER A 226 24.94 -17.32 -28.57
N LYS A 227 24.38 -18.43 -28.06
CA LYS A 227 23.35 -19.21 -28.77
C LYS A 227 22.12 -18.38 -29.13
N ARG A 228 21.78 -17.36 -28.35
CA ARG A 228 20.63 -16.47 -28.63
C ARG A 228 20.91 -15.46 -29.74
N LEU A 229 22.18 -15.24 -30.08
CA LEU A 229 22.61 -14.40 -31.21
C LEU A 229 22.78 -15.20 -32.51
N GLU A 230 22.88 -16.53 -32.44
CA GLU A 230 22.99 -17.38 -33.63
C GLU A 230 21.76 -17.21 -34.52
N GLY A 231 21.98 -16.77 -35.77
CA GLY A 231 20.89 -16.53 -36.74
C GLY A 231 19.98 -15.35 -36.37
N TRP A 232 20.38 -14.52 -35.41
CA TRP A 232 19.60 -13.36 -35.01
C TRP A 232 19.46 -12.36 -36.17
N HIS A 233 18.23 -11.92 -36.38
CA HIS A 233 17.87 -10.82 -37.26
C HIS A 233 16.74 -10.04 -36.59
N MET A 234 16.57 -8.77 -36.99
CA MET A 234 15.53 -7.93 -36.44
C MET A 234 14.15 -8.48 -36.81
N THR A 235 13.28 -8.62 -35.81
CA THR A 235 11.91 -9.13 -35.96
C THR A 235 10.89 -8.20 -35.32
N ASP A 236 9.61 -8.44 -35.58
CA ASP A 236 8.53 -7.71 -34.96
C ASP A 236 8.22 -8.19 -33.55
N LEU A 237 7.69 -7.27 -32.73
CA LEU A 237 7.29 -7.58 -31.36
C LEU A 237 5.96 -8.31 -31.35
N MET A 238 5.81 -9.20 -30.36
CA MET A 238 4.57 -9.96 -30.19
C MET A 238 3.49 -9.05 -29.59
N PRO A 239 2.30 -8.88 -30.22
CA PRO A 239 1.24 -8.06 -29.65
C PRO A 239 0.65 -8.68 -28.37
N ILE A 240 0.24 -7.84 -27.44
CA ILE A 240 -0.56 -8.25 -26.28
C ILE A 240 -2.01 -8.31 -26.76
N ILE A 241 -2.54 -9.52 -26.97
CA ILE A 241 -3.95 -9.78 -27.28
C ILE A 241 -4.78 -9.69 -25.98
#